data_AF-G4VSV3-F1
#
_entry.id   AF-G4VSV3-F1
#
_cell.length_a   1.000
_cell.length_b   1.000
_cell.length_c   1.000
_cell.angle_alpha   90.00
_cell.angle_beta   90.00
_cell.angle_gamma   90.00
#
_symmetry.space_group_name_H-M   'P 1'
#
loop_
_entity.id
_entity.type
_entity.pdbx_description
1 polymer ?
#
loop_
_entity_poly.entity_id
_entity_poly.type
_entity_poly.pdbx_seq_one_letter_code
_entity_poly.pdbx_strand_id
1 'polypeptide(L)'
;MNFVTYNDNCTIYIAYNQSELAYTPPIYIFLVILSPIALIISCLSLTVLTRPQAIRLGSMRINLITLTIFEVLLNSMIFLISLFYTTNFPNDEQNLYKTIIHITCFIFIGGALCSRNWTITLISLARCIAITKPMITRKTYSHLFQPKWMAIFTISCILTGFILSALRLFEMHIDICLNQNNRILLIPNSEWRIVKDLFFTFQSAIPILIVVLTTIIMLIALLRHKLPNLNHHNVSDRMTRRLETTHNNNNKTEHNSINNTGNTVNNTTTNNIISNNRDYSCTSKNDYTHTRQQQILLEYKLNERRLHNQARATRMITLLTVVFILFEAPVFFCVTFEYKFDRVQFDLVTNALKSLVVLDSCANVIIYLIMSRRFRQESVRLWRYARRQTRQVLTNQSEVIF
;
A
#
# COMPACT_ATOMS: atom_id res chain seq x y z
N MET A 1 -10.96 37.96 16.59
CA MET A 1 -11.14 38.08 15.14
C MET A 1 -12.49 37.50 14.80
N ASN A 2 -13.37 38.29 14.20
CA ASN A 2 -14.66 37.76 13.77
C ASN A 2 -14.42 36.93 12.52
N PHE A 3 -14.88 35.68 12.50
CA PHE A 3 -14.79 34.78 11.34
C PHE A 3 -15.80 35.14 10.24
N VAL A 4 -16.85 35.87 10.65
CA VAL A 4 -17.93 36.35 9.80
C VAL A 4 -17.96 37.87 9.91
N THR A 5 -17.83 38.57 8.79
CA THR A 5 -18.12 40.00 8.71
C THR A 5 -19.28 40.28 7.78
N TYR A 6 -20.10 41.24 8.18
CA TYR A 6 -21.20 41.74 7.37
C TYR A 6 -20.73 43.02 6.72
N ASN A 7 -20.77 43.06 5.38
CA ASN A 7 -20.30 44.21 4.62
C ASN A 7 -21.38 44.64 3.61
N ASP A 8 -21.77 45.91 3.67
CA ASP A 8 -22.77 46.51 2.78
C ASP A 8 -22.16 46.94 1.43
N ASN A 9 -20.84 47.12 1.36
CA ASN A 9 -20.15 47.65 0.19
C ASN A 9 -19.37 46.58 -0.59
N CYS A 10 -19.91 45.37 -0.69
CA CYS A 10 -19.30 44.33 -1.53
C CYS A 10 -19.41 44.67 -3.01
N THR A 11 -18.32 45.15 -3.61
CA THR A 11 -18.19 45.21 -5.06
C THR A 11 -17.67 43.86 -5.55
N ILE A 12 -18.50 43.10 -6.26
CA ILE A 12 -17.95 42.04 -7.11
C ILE A 12 -17.14 42.78 -8.17
N TYR A 13 -15.81 42.68 -8.13
CA TYR A 13 -15.03 42.88 -9.34
C TYR A 13 -15.52 41.81 -10.31
N ILE A 14 -16.51 42.15 -11.15
CA ILE A 14 -16.89 41.37 -12.33
C ILE A 14 -15.76 41.56 -13.34
N ALA A 15 -14.54 41.18 -12.96
CA ALA A 15 -13.42 41.00 -13.86
C ALA A 15 -13.54 39.65 -14.58
N TYR A 16 -14.43 38.77 -14.12
CA TYR A 16 -14.89 37.62 -14.89
C TYR A 16 -16.10 38.03 -15.71
N ASN A 17 -15.83 38.41 -16.97
CA ASN A 17 -16.86 38.50 -17.99
C ASN A 17 -17.79 37.27 -17.88
N GLN A 18 -19.09 37.50 -17.80
CA GLN A 18 -20.13 36.45 -17.73
C GLN A 18 -19.97 35.35 -18.79
N SER A 19 -19.20 35.58 -19.85
CA SER A 19 -18.83 34.58 -20.85
C SER A 19 -18.00 33.41 -20.33
N GLU A 20 -17.19 33.56 -19.27
CA GLU A 20 -16.41 32.43 -18.73
C GLU A 20 -17.18 31.57 -17.72
N LEU A 21 -18.28 32.07 -17.14
CA LEU A 21 -19.10 31.29 -16.21
C LEU A 21 -19.79 30.09 -16.88
N ALA A 22 -19.95 30.13 -18.21
CA ALA A 22 -20.47 29.01 -19.00
C ALA A 22 -19.37 28.04 -19.46
N TYR A 23 -18.09 28.40 -19.37
CA TYR A 23 -17.00 27.50 -19.71
C TYR A 23 -16.63 26.69 -18.47
N THR A 24 -17.35 25.61 -18.20
CA THR A 24 -16.83 24.57 -17.30
C THR A 24 -15.57 24.02 -17.95
N PRO A 25 -14.35 24.27 -17.41
CA PRO A 25 -13.15 23.80 -18.06
C PRO A 25 -13.22 22.27 -18.21
N PRO A 26 -12.75 21.71 -19.34
CA PRO A 26 -12.85 20.28 -19.65
C PRO A 26 -12.29 19.37 -18.55
N ILE A 27 -11.42 19.91 -17.69
CA ILE A 27 -10.87 19.25 -16.51
C ILE A 27 -11.97 18.85 -15.51
N TYR A 28 -13.02 19.65 -15.28
CA TYR A 28 -14.11 19.24 -14.37
C TYR A 28 -14.91 18.09 -14.95
N ILE A 29 -15.19 18.10 -16.26
CA ILE A 29 -15.86 16.99 -16.94
C ILE A 29 -15.00 15.71 -16.80
N PHE A 30 -13.69 15.84 -17.00
CA PHE A 30 -12.75 14.75 -16.79
C PHE A 30 -12.77 14.23 -15.34
N LEU A 31 -12.74 15.12 -14.34
CA LEU A 31 -12.83 14.75 -12.92
C LEU A 31 -14.16 14.07 -12.57
N VAL A 32 -15.28 14.56 -13.10
CA VAL A 32 -16.63 13.97 -12.90
C VAL A 32 -16.70 12.56 -13.46
N ILE A 33 -16.02 12.27 -14.57
CA ILE A 33 -15.98 10.91 -15.15
C ILE A 33 -14.96 10.02 -14.42
N LEU A 34 -13.78 10.55 -14.11
CA LEU A 34 -12.69 9.77 -13.53
C LEU A 34 -12.93 9.44 -12.05
N SER A 35 -13.51 10.36 -11.27
CA SER A 35 -13.71 10.17 -9.82
C SER A 35 -14.62 8.99 -9.47
N PRO A 36 -15.78 8.77 -10.15
CA PRO A 36 -16.59 7.56 -9.98
C PRO A 36 -15.84 6.27 -10.32
N ILE A 37 -15.05 6.28 -11.40
CA ILE A 37 -14.25 5.11 -11.79
C ILE A 37 -13.21 4.81 -10.70
N ALA A 38 -12.48 5.82 -10.24
CA ALA A 38 -11.52 5.72 -9.16
C ALA A 38 -12.18 5.22 -7.86
N LEU A 39 -13.37 5.74 -7.55
CA LEU A 39 -14.15 5.34 -6.38
C LEU A 39 -14.57 3.86 -6.47
N ILE A 40 -15.13 3.41 -7.59
CA ILE A 40 -15.53 2.01 -7.80
C ILE A 40 -14.32 1.09 -7.65
N ILE A 41 -13.20 1.42 -8.30
CA ILE A 41 -11.97 0.64 -8.25
C ILE A 41 -11.41 0.60 -6.81
N SER A 42 -11.44 1.71 -6.09
CA SER A 42 -10.99 1.81 -4.69
C SER A 42 -11.91 1.05 -3.74
N CYS A 43 -13.23 1.11 -3.93
CA CYS A 43 -14.21 0.33 -3.17
C CYS A 43 -14.04 -1.18 -3.39
N LEU A 44 -13.80 -1.60 -4.65
CA LEU A 44 -13.49 -2.99 -4.96
C LEU A 44 -12.17 -3.42 -4.28
N SER A 45 -11.15 -2.56 -4.32
CA SER A 45 -9.88 -2.80 -3.63
C SER A 45 -10.06 -2.95 -2.12
N LEU A 46 -10.81 -2.05 -1.50
CA LEU A 46 -11.14 -2.10 -0.08
C LEU A 46 -11.90 -3.39 0.27
N THR A 47 -12.88 -3.78 -0.54
CA THR A 47 -13.63 -5.04 -0.36
C THR A 47 -12.71 -6.26 -0.44
N VAL A 48 -11.76 -6.27 -1.38
CA VAL A 48 -10.76 -7.34 -1.51
C VAL A 48 -9.84 -7.37 -0.28
N LEU A 49 -9.37 -6.21 0.19
CA LEU A 49 -8.41 -6.10 1.30
C LEU A 49 -9.04 -6.38 2.67
N THR A 50 -10.32 -6.09 2.87
CA THR A 50 -11.06 -6.31 4.13
C THR A 50 -11.46 -7.77 4.36
N ARG A 51 -11.48 -8.62 3.31
CA ARG A 51 -11.83 -10.05 3.47
C ARG A 51 -10.92 -10.78 4.46
N PRO A 52 -11.49 -11.54 5.42
CA PRO A 52 -10.72 -12.23 6.46
C PRO A 52 -9.75 -13.29 5.90
N GLN A 53 -10.03 -13.90 4.75
CA GLN A 53 -9.10 -14.87 4.14
C GLN A 53 -7.73 -14.24 3.77
N ALA A 54 -7.62 -12.91 3.75
CA ALA A 54 -6.37 -12.17 3.57
C ALA A 54 -5.51 -12.00 4.84
N ILE A 55 -5.88 -12.62 5.99
CA ILE A 55 -5.23 -12.51 7.33
C ILE A 55 -3.69 -12.56 7.28
N ARG A 56 -3.09 -13.27 6.33
CA ARG A 56 -1.64 -13.51 6.27
C ARG A 56 -0.80 -12.32 5.75
N LEU A 57 -1.34 -11.10 5.69
CA LEU A 57 -0.61 -9.87 5.32
C LEU A 57 -0.03 -9.10 6.52
N GLY A 58 -0.38 -9.47 7.76
CA GLY A 58 0.18 -8.87 8.99
C GLY A 58 -0.08 -7.35 9.10
N SER A 59 0.80 -6.62 9.80
CA SER A 59 0.70 -5.18 10.04
C SER A 59 0.61 -4.34 8.74
N MET A 60 1.22 -4.79 7.63
CA MET A 60 1.13 -4.08 6.35
C MET A 60 -0.31 -4.02 5.83
N ARG A 61 -1.14 -5.02 6.14
CA ARG A 61 -2.55 -5.05 5.73
C ARG A 61 -3.30 -3.84 6.27
N ILE A 62 -3.09 -3.52 7.54
CA ILE A 62 -3.78 -2.42 8.22
C ILE A 62 -3.44 -1.12 7.50
N ASN A 63 -2.16 -0.83 7.27
CA ASN A 63 -1.76 0.39 6.59
C ASN A 63 -2.27 0.46 5.14
N LEU A 64 -2.30 -0.66 4.41
CA LEU A 64 -2.89 -0.69 3.06
C LEU A 64 -4.41 -0.46 3.08
N ILE A 65 -5.12 -1.05 4.05
CA ILE A 65 -6.55 -0.81 4.23
C ILE A 65 -6.79 0.66 4.56
N THR A 66 -6.04 1.21 5.52
CA THR A 66 -6.09 2.64 5.89
C THR A 66 -5.85 3.52 4.67
N LEU A 67 -4.85 3.20 3.85
CA LEU A 67 -4.57 3.91 2.61
C LEU A 67 -5.79 3.88 1.66
N THR A 68 -6.35 2.70 1.41
CA THR A 68 -7.53 2.56 0.52
C THR A 68 -8.79 3.21 1.10
N ILE A 69 -8.95 3.27 2.42
CA ILE A 69 -10.08 3.99 3.05
C ILE A 69 -9.96 5.48 2.76
N PHE A 70 -8.77 6.06 2.89
CA PHE A 70 -8.55 7.47 2.57
C PHE A 70 -8.65 7.74 1.07
N GLU A 71 -8.27 6.81 0.19
CA GLU A 71 -8.52 6.92 -1.26
C GLU A 71 -10.03 6.93 -1.57
N VAL A 72 -10.81 6.04 -0.96
CA VAL A 72 -12.28 6.02 -1.11
C VAL A 72 -12.88 7.34 -0.60
N LEU A 73 -12.47 7.78 0.59
CA LEU A 73 -12.96 9.02 1.20
C LEU A 73 -12.62 10.24 0.31
N LEU A 74 -11.39 10.31 -0.18
CA LEU A 74 -10.91 11.38 -1.06
C LEU A 74 -11.70 11.42 -2.37
N ASN A 75 -11.79 10.29 -3.08
CA ASN A 75 -12.51 10.22 -4.35
C ASN A 75 -14.03 10.44 -4.17
N SER A 76 -14.60 10.05 -3.04
CA SER A 76 -16.00 10.35 -2.70
C SER A 76 -16.22 11.85 -2.52
N MET A 77 -15.32 12.55 -1.81
CA MET A 77 -15.46 13.99 -1.57
C MET A 77 -15.16 14.82 -2.81
N ILE A 78 -14.17 14.42 -3.63
CA ILE A 78 -13.89 15.04 -4.92
C ILE A 78 -15.08 14.89 -5.86
N PHE A 79 -15.67 13.69 -5.93
CA PHE A 79 -16.87 13.45 -6.71
C PHE A 79 -18.04 14.31 -6.22
N LEU A 80 -18.26 14.38 -4.90
CA LEU A 80 -19.32 15.20 -4.31
C LEU A 80 -19.14 16.67 -4.68
N ILE A 81 -17.95 17.25 -4.48
CA ILE A 81 -17.65 18.64 -4.87
C ILE A 81 -17.88 18.84 -6.36
N SER A 82 -17.38 17.94 -7.20
CA SER A 82 -17.46 18.08 -8.65
C SER A 82 -18.90 17.98 -9.15
N LEU A 83 -19.71 17.09 -8.55
CA LEU A 83 -21.15 17.01 -8.79
C LEU A 83 -21.86 18.30 -8.37
N PHE A 84 -21.50 18.90 -7.24
CA PHE A 84 -22.07 20.17 -6.79
C PHE A 84 -21.73 21.33 -7.73
N TYR A 85 -20.53 21.36 -8.32
CA TYR A 85 -20.15 22.37 -9.31
C TYR A 85 -20.86 22.19 -10.66
N THR A 86 -21.09 20.95 -11.11
CA THR A 86 -21.75 20.70 -12.40
C THR A 86 -23.27 20.80 -12.33
N THR A 87 -23.89 20.43 -11.22
CA THR A 87 -25.35 20.46 -11.07
C THR A 87 -25.92 21.85 -10.81
N ASN A 88 -25.06 22.88 -10.66
CA ASN A 88 -25.39 24.31 -10.50
C ASN A 88 -26.89 24.61 -10.64
N PHE A 89 -27.64 24.40 -9.54
CA PHE A 89 -29.05 24.76 -9.50
C PHE A 89 -29.11 26.28 -9.69
N PRO A 90 -29.70 26.79 -10.78
CA PRO A 90 -29.63 28.21 -11.13
C PRO A 90 -30.50 29.08 -10.22
N ASN A 91 -31.39 28.49 -9.41
CA ASN A 91 -32.38 29.21 -8.63
C ASN A 91 -32.24 28.95 -7.12
N ASP A 92 -32.21 30.07 -6.40
CA ASP A 92 -32.73 30.29 -5.05
C ASP A 92 -31.91 29.81 -3.83
N GLU A 93 -31.27 30.82 -3.21
CA GLU A 93 -31.23 31.10 -1.77
C GLU A 93 -30.64 30.08 -0.78
N GLN A 94 -30.21 28.90 -1.19
CA GLN A 94 -29.56 27.93 -0.29
C GLN A 94 -28.04 28.13 -0.12
N ASN A 95 -27.60 29.40 -0.03
CA ASN A 95 -26.18 29.76 0.14
C ASN A 95 -25.55 29.08 1.37
N LEU A 96 -26.31 28.90 2.46
CA LEU A 96 -25.81 28.29 3.68
C LEU A 96 -25.52 26.80 3.52
N TYR A 97 -26.45 26.01 2.96
CA TYR A 97 -26.24 24.57 2.73
C TYR A 97 -25.06 24.31 1.79
N LYS A 98 -24.96 25.07 0.69
CA LYS A 98 -23.83 24.99 -0.25
C LYS A 98 -22.49 25.30 0.44
N THR A 99 -22.48 26.32 1.30
CA THR A 99 -21.30 26.71 2.07
C THR A 99 -20.90 25.63 3.07
N ILE A 100 -21.86 25.04 3.80
CA ILE A 100 -21.60 23.94 4.75
C ILE A 100 -20.99 22.74 4.04
N ILE A 101 -21.53 22.34 2.88
CA ILE A 101 -20.98 21.22 2.11
C ILE A 101 -19.57 21.55 1.62
N HIS A 102 -19.36 22.76 1.09
CA HIS A 102 -18.04 23.16 0.61
C HIS A 102 -17.00 23.13 1.75
N ILE A 103 -17.35 23.67 2.93
CA ILE A 103 -16.51 23.62 4.14
C ILE A 103 -16.24 22.18 4.56
N THR A 104 -17.29 21.35 4.62
CA THR A 104 -17.18 19.94 5.02
C THR A 104 -16.25 19.19 4.07
N CYS A 105 -16.52 19.27 2.76
CA CYS A 105 -15.68 18.63 1.76
C CYS A 105 -14.25 19.18 1.77
N PHE A 106 -14.04 20.46 2.06
CA PHE A 106 -12.70 21.03 2.20
C PHE A 106 -11.93 20.39 3.35
N ILE A 107 -12.54 20.25 4.55
CA ILE A 107 -11.92 19.56 5.70
C ILE A 107 -11.61 18.11 5.34
N PHE A 108 -12.57 17.40 4.75
CA PHE A 108 -12.40 15.98 4.46
C PHE A 108 -11.38 15.74 3.35
N ILE A 109 -11.34 16.55 2.30
CA ILE A 109 -10.34 16.44 1.23
C ILE A 109 -8.95 16.76 1.78
N GLY A 110 -8.78 17.86 2.50
CA GLY A 110 -7.49 18.23 3.07
C GLY A 110 -6.99 17.21 4.09
N GLY A 111 -7.87 16.76 5.00
CA GLY A 111 -7.59 15.72 5.98
C GLY A 111 -7.28 14.36 5.35
N ALA A 112 -8.05 13.94 4.34
CA ALA A 112 -7.83 12.67 3.63
C ALA A 112 -6.55 12.70 2.80
N LEU A 113 -6.25 13.79 2.09
CA LEU A 113 -4.99 13.95 1.34
C LEU A 113 -3.78 13.86 2.27
N CYS A 114 -3.81 14.61 3.36
CA CYS A 114 -2.73 14.59 4.36
C CYS A 114 -2.56 13.19 4.95
N SER A 115 -3.66 12.55 5.36
CA SER A 115 -3.67 11.20 5.93
C SER A 115 -3.17 10.15 4.95
N ARG A 116 -3.55 10.25 3.67
CA ARG A 116 -3.07 9.38 2.58
C ARG A 116 -1.55 9.50 2.43
N ASN A 117 -1.04 10.74 2.30
CA ASN A 117 0.38 11.01 2.11
C ASN A 117 1.21 10.46 3.28
N TRP A 118 0.79 10.72 4.53
CA TRP A 118 1.45 10.18 5.72
C TRP A 118 1.36 8.65 5.82
N THR A 119 0.24 8.04 5.42
CA THR A 119 0.11 6.58 5.40
C THR A 119 1.12 5.96 4.43
N ILE A 120 1.31 6.54 3.24
CA ILE A 120 2.34 6.11 2.27
C ILE A 120 3.74 6.27 2.85
N THR A 121 4.03 7.41 3.48
CA THR A 121 5.32 7.66 4.14
C THR A 121 5.61 6.63 5.22
N LEU A 122 4.64 6.32 6.08
CA LEU A 122 4.79 5.32 7.14
C LEU A 122 4.94 3.90 6.59
N ILE A 123 4.26 3.56 5.48
CA ILE A 123 4.46 2.28 4.78
C ILE A 123 5.88 2.18 4.23
N SER A 124 6.38 3.24 3.59
CA SER A 124 7.74 3.30 3.05
C SER A 124 8.78 3.17 4.17
N LEU A 125 8.60 3.93 5.26
CA LEU A 125 9.50 3.92 6.40
C LEU A 125 9.53 2.54 7.08
N ALA A 126 8.37 1.95 7.34
CA ALA A 126 8.27 0.60 7.92
C ALA A 126 9.04 -0.44 7.09
N ARG A 127 9.04 -0.27 5.76
CA ARG A 127 9.68 -1.20 4.83
C ARG A 127 11.17 -0.97 4.68
N CYS A 128 11.58 0.29 4.61
CA CYS A 128 12.97 0.68 4.72
C CYS A 128 13.59 0.05 5.98
N ILE A 129 12.94 0.21 7.14
CA ILE A 129 13.39 -0.37 8.41
C ILE A 129 13.41 -1.90 8.36
N ALA A 130 12.37 -2.54 7.83
CA ALA A 130 12.33 -4.01 7.74
C ALA A 130 13.49 -4.58 6.91
N ILE A 131 13.95 -3.84 5.88
CA ILE A 131 15.07 -4.24 5.02
C ILE A 131 16.42 -3.91 5.66
N THR A 132 16.53 -2.80 6.39
CA THR A 132 17.78 -2.38 7.05
C THR A 132 18.00 -3.04 8.42
N LYS A 133 16.97 -3.64 9.03
CA LYS A 133 17.05 -4.37 10.31
C LYS A 133 18.21 -5.38 10.41
N PRO A 134 18.51 -6.24 9.41
CA PRO A 134 19.68 -7.13 9.49
C PRO A 134 21.04 -6.39 9.47
N MET A 135 21.09 -5.11 9.06
CA MET A 135 22.32 -4.32 8.98
C MET A 135 22.61 -3.51 10.24
N ILE A 136 21.60 -3.20 11.05
CA ILE A 136 21.73 -2.29 12.20
C ILE A 136 21.82 -3.11 13.48
N THR A 137 22.79 -2.76 14.34
CA THR A 137 23.02 -3.38 15.64
C THR A 137 21.73 -3.53 16.44
N ARG A 138 21.48 -4.76 16.93
CA ARG A 138 20.20 -5.27 17.46
C ARG A 138 19.55 -4.45 18.59
N LYS A 139 20.30 -3.54 19.25
CA LYS A 139 19.86 -2.84 20.47
C LYS A 139 19.05 -1.56 20.23
N THR A 140 19.35 -0.75 19.21
CA THR A 140 18.80 0.63 19.14
C THR A 140 17.37 0.70 18.58
N TYR A 141 16.93 -0.26 17.77
CA TYR A 141 15.63 -0.21 17.07
C TYR A 141 14.48 -0.97 17.75
N SER A 142 14.72 -1.68 18.86
CA SER A 142 13.70 -2.57 19.41
C SER A 142 12.49 -1.85 20.04
N HIS A 143 12.65 -0.61 20.50
CA HIS A 143 11.59 0.08 21.25
C HIS A 143 10.69 0.95 20.38
N LEU A 144 11.25 1.81 19.53
CA LEU A 144 10.50 2.80 18.75
C LEU A 144 9.58 2.19 17.66
N PHE A 145 9.85 0.96 17.24
CA PHE A 145 9.21 0.37 16.04
C PHE A 145 8.45 -0.93 16.32
N GLN A 146 7.91 -1.08 17.53
CA GLN A 146 6.88 -2.10 17.75
C GLN A 146 5.65 -1.77 16.90
N PRO A 147 4.91 -2.78 16.39
CA PRO A 147 3.70 -2.55 15.59
C PRO A 147 2.67 -1.66 16.29
N LYS A 148 2.67 -1.62 17.63
CA LYS A 148 1.86 -0.71 18.45
C LYS A 148 2.24 0.76 18.23
N TRP A 149 3.53 1.09 18.28
CA TRP A 149 4.01 2.46 18.05
C TRP A 149 3.72 2.94 16.63
N MET A 150 3.90 2.08 15.62
CA MET A 150 3.55 2.43 14.24
C MET A 150 2.06 2.77 14.10
N ALA A 151 1.17 2.01 14.75
CA ALA A 151 -0.26 2.32 14.75
C ALA A 151 -0.56 3.65 15.45
N ILE A 152 0.09 3.93 16.59
CA ILE A 152 -0.04 5.20 17.31
C ILE A 152 0.42 6.37 16.42
N PHE A 153 1.56 6.25 15.74
CA PHE A 153 2.04 7.26 14.81
C PHE A 153 1.08 7.47 13.65
N THR A 154 0.55 6.40 13.05
CA THR A 154 -0.46 6.52 11.99
C THR A 154 -1.68 7.29 12.48
N ILE A 155 -2.24 6.93 13.64
CA ILE A 155 -3.41 7.60 14.22
C ILE A 155 -3.09 9.08 14.53
N SER A 156 -1.92 9.35 15.10
CA SER A 156 -1.48 10.71 15.40
C SER A 156 -1.33 11.56 14.14
N CYS A 157 -0.70 11.04 13.07
CA CYS A 157 -0.55 11.76 11.81
C CYS A 157 -1.90 12.04 11.14
N ILE A 158 -2.84 11.07 11.18
CA ILE A 158 -4.21 11.25 10.69
C ILE A 158 -4.88 12.39 11.46
N LEU A 159 -4.87 12.33 12.80
CA LEU A 159 -5.51 13.33 13.64
C LEU A 159 -4.93 14.73 13.40
N THR A 160 -3.60 14.84 13.36
CA THR A 160 -2.91 16.11 13.04
C THR A 160 -3.28 16.61 11.64
N GLY A 161 -3.40 15.73 10.65
CA GLY A 161 -3.83 16.10 9.30
C GLY A 161 -5.23 16.72 9.25
N PHE A 162 -6.19 16.13 9.96
CA PHE A 162 -7.55 16.69 10.06
C PHE A 162 -7.58 17.99 10.87
N ILE A 163 -6.84 18.08 11.97
CA ILE A 163 -6.74 19.31 12.77
C ILE A 163 -6.16 20.45 11.93
N LEU A 164 -5.04 20.22 11.23
CA LEU A 164 -4.43 21.24 10.38
C LEU A 164 -5.34 21.60 9.19
N SER A 165 -6.07 20.62 8.64
CA SER A 165 -7.06 20.88 7.57
C SER A 165 -8.22 21.74 8.07
N ALA A 166 -8.67 21.56 9.31
CA ALA A 166 -9.69 22.40 9.92
C ALA A 166 -9.13 23.79 10.25
N LEU A 167 -7.90 23.88 10.76
CA LEU A 167 -7.24 25.17 11.02
C LEU A 167 -7.06 25.98 9.74
N ARG A 168 -6.84 25.32 8.60
CA ARG A 168 -6.76 25.97 7.29
C ARG A 168 -8.06 26.66 6.89
N LEU A 169 -9.22 26.29 7.45
CA LEU A 169 -10.46 27.03 7.21
C LEU A 169 -10.40 28.46 7.75
N PHE A 170 -9.63 28.72 8.82
CA PHE A 170 -9.48 30.08 9.36
C PHE A 170 -8.67 31.01 8.43
N GLU A 171 -8.00 30.45 7.41
CA GLU A 171 -7.43 31.25 6.32
C GLU A 171 -8.52 31.88 5.45
N MET A 172 -9.72 31.30 5.40
CA MET A 172 -10.84 31.85 4.65
C MET A 172 -11.74 32.65 5.59
N HIS A 173 -11.83 33.96 5.35
CA HIS A 173 -12.78 34.83 6.02
C HIS A 173 -14.13 34.79 5.28
N ILE A 174 -15.23 34.66 6.02
CA ILE A 174 -16.58 34.62 5.44
C ILE A 174 -17.18 36.02 5.46
N ASP A 175 -17.31 36.63 4.28
CA ASP A 175 -17.98 37.91 4.11
C ASP A 175 -19.40 37.70 3.60
N ILE A 176 -20.38 38.16 4.39
CA ILE A 176 -21.78 38.15 4.01
C ILE A 176 -22.10 39.52 3.43
N CYS A 177 -22.37 39.55 2.13
CA CYS A 177 -22.66 40.74 1.38
C CYS A 177 -24.15 41.05 1.39
N LEU A 178 -24.55 41.98 2.27
CA LEU A 178 -25.94 42.36 2.49
C LEU A 178 -26.58 43.00 1.25
N ASN A 179 -25.81 43.81 0.51
CA ASN A 179 -26.25 44.51 -0.70
C ASN A 179 -26.51 43.60 -1.91
N GLN A 180 -26.14 42.31 -1.84
CA GLN A 180 -26.30 41.36 -2.95
C GLN A 180 -27.06 40.09 -2.53
N ASN A 181 -28.23 40.26 -1.90
CA ASN A 181 -29.08 39.16 -1.42
C ASN A 181 -28.35 38.20 -0.48
N ASN A 182 -27.57 38.72 0.47
CA ASN A 182 -26.83 37.94 1.47
C ASN A 182 -25.93 36.85 0.83
N ARG A 183 -25.28 37.18 -0.30
CA ARG A 183 -24.28 36.30 -0.90
C ARG A 183 -23.08 36.16 0.02
N ILE A 184 -22.65 34.92 0.21
CA ILE A 184 -21.52 34.56 1.06
C ILE A 184 -20.27 34.45 0.18
N LEU A 185 -19.30 35.34 0.38
CA LEU A 185 -18.00 35.32 -0.28
C LEU A 185 -16.93 34.85 0.71
N LEU A 186 -16.03 33.98 0.25
CA LEU A 186 -14.89 33.54 1.03
C LEU A 186 -13.66 34.32 0.54
N ILE A 187 -13.13 35.20 1.39
CA ILE A 187 -11.96 36.04 1.09
C ILE A 187 -10.75 35.50 1.86
N PRO A 188 -9.58 35.33 1.22
CA PRO A 188 -8.39 34.89 1.93
C PRO A 188 -7.93 35.95 2.95
N ASN A 189 -7.77 35.56 4.21
CA ASN A 189 -7.18 36.38 5.26
C ASN A 189 -5.64 36.24 5.23
N SER A 190 -4.94 37.35 5.00
CA SER A 190 -3.48 37.39 4.90
C SER A 190 -2.76 37.02 6.20
N GLU A 191 -3.38 37.21 7.37
CA GLU A 191 -2.77 36.96 8.68
C GLU A 191 -2.53 35.46 8.93
N TRP A 192 -3.35 34.59 8.34
CA TRP A 192 -3.30 33.14 8.56
C TRP A 192 -2.48 32.39 7.50
N ARG A 193 -1.73 33.11 6.66
CA ARG A 193 -0.85 32.52 5.63
C ARG A 193 0.16 31.51 6.20
N ILE A 194 0.64 31.74 7.42
CA ILE A 194 1.56 30.81 8.11
C ILE A 194 0.94 29.41 8.26
N VAL A 195 -0.38 29.32 8.49
CA VAL A 195 -1.08 28.03 8.61
C VAL A 195 -1.18 27.31 7.27
N LYS A 196 -1.37 28.04 6.16
CA LYS A 196 -1.31 27.47 4.80
C LYS A 196 0.06 26.83 4.55
N ASP A 197 1.13 27.55 4.84
CA ASP A 197 2.50 27.10 4.60
C ASP A 197 2.87 25.91 5.51
N LEU A 198 2.42 25.94 6.77
CA LEU A 198 2.59 24.82 7.70
C LEU A 198 1.83 23.57 7.25
N PHE A 199 0.55 23.72 6.88
CA PHE A 199 -0.27 22.63 6.37
C PHE A 199 0.36 22.03 5.11
N PHE A 200 0.77 22.87 4.16
CA PHE A 200 1.42 22.41 2.94
C PHE A 200 2.72 21.66 3.24
N THR A 201 3.58 22.21 4.10
CA THR A 201 4.83 21.57 4.52
C THR A 201 4.59 20.20 5.16
N PHE A 202 3.57 20.10 6.02
CA PHE A 202 3.19 18.86 6.68
C PHE A 202 2.49 17.86 5.75
N GLN A 203 1.70 18.33 4.78
CA GLN A 203 0.91 17.50 3.86
C GLN A 203 1.76 16.93 2.72
N SER A 204 2.70 17.70 2.16
CA SER A 204 3.45 17.33 0.97
C SER A 204 4.96 17.30 1.21
N ALA A 205 5.56 18.40 1.67
CA ALA A 205 7.01 18.56 1.70
C ALA A 205 7.72 17.50 2.56
N ILE A 206 7.28 17.35 3.81
CA ILE A 206 7.85 16.37 4.75
C ILE A 206 7.60 14.93 4.27
N PRO A 207 6.35 14.52 3.93
CA PRO A 207 6.09 13.20 3.36
C PRO A 207 6.93 12.85 2.14
N ILE A 208 7.04 13.76 1.17
CA ILE A 208 7.82 13.56 -0.06
C ILE A 208 9.30 13.39 0.28
N LEU A 209 9.87 14.28 1.11
CA LEU A 209 11.28 14.19 1.51
C LEU A 209 11.58 12.84 2.18
N ILE A 210 10.75 12.42 3.13
CA ILE A 210 10.94 11.13 3.81
C ILE A 210 10.79 9.97 2.82
N VAL A 211 9.82 10.01 1.91
CA VAL A 211 9.62 8.95 0.90
C VAL A 211 10.81 8.89 -0.07
N VAL A 212 11.34 10.03 -0.51
CA VAL A 212 12.54 10.08 -1.36
C VAL A 212 13.76 9.52 -0.63
N LEU A 213 14.01 9.94 0.61
CA LEU A 213 15.13 9.41 1.41
C LEU A 213 14.99 7.89 1.65
N THR A 214 13.80 7.44 2.05
CA THR A 214 13.55 6.01 2.29
C THR A 214 13.63 5.18 1.02
N THR A 215 13.19 5.69 -0.13
CA THR A 215 13.32 4.99 -1.42
C THR A 215 14.77 4.88 -1.88
N ILE A 216 15.58 5.93 -1.72
CA ILE A 216 17.02 5.88 -1.99
C ILE A 216 17.69 4.82 -1.10
N ILE A 217 17.42 4.82 0.21
CA ILE A 217 17.97 3.82 1.15
C ILE A 217 17.52 2.41 0.76
N MET A 218 16.23 2.21 0.44
CA MET A 218 15.71 0.92 -0.02
C MET A 218 16.40 0.46 -1.31
N LEU A 219 16.61 1.36 -2.28
CA LEU A 219 17.28 1.04 -3.54
C LEU A 219 18.75 0.63 -3.30
N ILE A 220 19.48 1.39 -2.50
CA ILE A 220 20.88 1.07 -2.12
C ILE A 220 20.94 -0.29 -1.41
N ALA A 221 20.04 -0.54 -0.45
CA ALA A 221 19.99 -1.82 0.27
C ALA A 221 19.68 -3.00 -0.66
N LEU A 222 18.74 -2.83 -1.61
CA LEU A 222 18.40 -3.85 -2.60
C LEU A 222 19.54 -4.13 -3.59
N LEU A 223 20.27 -3.09 -4.02
CA LEU A 223 21.42 -3.23 -4.90
C LEU A 223 22.56 -3.96 -4.18
N ARG A 224 22.83 -3.63 -2.91
CA ARG A 224 23.84 -4.33 -2.09
C ARG A 224 23.51 -5.81 -1.89
N HIS A 225 22.24 -6.18 -1.69
CA HIS A 225 21.86 -7.58 -1.47
C HIS A 225 21.88 -8.43 -2.75
N LYS A 226 21.94 -7.83 -3.95
CA LYS A 226 22.13 -8.60 -5.19
C LYS A 226 23.60 -9.01 -5.41
N LEU A 227 24.57 -8.31 -4.81
CA LEU A 227 25.99 -8.62 -5.00
C LEU A 227 26.52 -9.94 -4.38
N PRO A 228 25.97 -10.54 -3.31
CA PRO A 228 26.54 -11.76 -2.73
C PRO A 228 26.28 -13.05 -3.52
N ASN A 229 25.46 -13.02 -4.58
CA ASN A 229 24.95 -14.25 -5.17
C ASN A 229 25.91 -14.97 -6.15
N LEU A 230 27.08 -14.40 -6.46
CA LEU A 230 28.08 -15.13 -7.26
C LEU A 230 28.80 -16.25 -6.49
N ASN A 231 28.82 -16.21 -5.14
CA ASN A 231 29.54 -17.22 -4.36
C ASN A 231 28.65 -18.37 -3.85
N HIS A 232 27.33 -18.23 -3.86
CA HIS A 232 26.44 -19.25 -3.28
C HIS A 232 26.20 -20.45 -4.19
N HIS A 233 26.34 -20.30 -5.52
CA HIS A 233 26.22 -21.40 -6.47
C HIS A 233 27.29 -22.48 -6.20
N ASN A 234 28.50 -22.06 -5.82
CA ASN A 234 29.59 -22.96 -5.43
C ASN A 234 29.29 -23.77 -4.16
N VAL A 235 28.40 -23.28 -3.28
CA VAL A 235 28.03 -24.00 -2.05
C VAL A 235 26.98 -25.07 -2.35
N SER A 236 26.00 -24.77 -3.22
CA SER A 236 25.01 -25.76 -3.65
C SER A 236 25.68 -26.91 -4.39
N ASP A 237 26.58 -26.62 -5.33
CA ASP A 237 27.32 -27.66 -6.07
C ASP A 237 28.23 -28.50 -5.18
N ARG A 238 28.78 -27.92 -4.09
CA ARG A 238 29.51 -28.69 -3.08
C ARG A 238 28.61 -29.61 -2.26
N MET A 239 27.37 -29.23 -1.97
CA MET A 239 26.44 -30.10 -1.24
C MET A 239 25.94 -31.26 -2.10
N THR A 240 25.59 -31.02 -3.37
CA THR A 240 25.21 -32.11 -4.29
C THR A 240 26.36 -33.08 -4.51
N ARG A 241 27.60 -32.60 -4.70
CA ARG A 241 28.78 -33.49 -4.79
C ARG A 241 29.02 -34.34 -3.54
N ARG A 242 28.71 -33.83 -2.34
CA ARG A 242 28.83 -34.62 -1.10
C ARG A 242 27.76 -35.72 -1.00
N LEU A 243 26.57 -35.50 -1.56
CA LEU A 243 25.56 -36.55 -1.63
C LEU A 243 25.96 -37.67 -2.61
N GLU A 244 26.46 -37.31 -3.79
CA GLU A 244 26.90 -38.31 -4.79
C GLU A 244 28.07 -39.17 -4.29
N THR A 245 29.02 -38.57 -3.57
CA THR A 245 30.15 -39.32 -2.99
C THR A 245 29.73 -40.27 -1.86
N THR A 246 28.67 -39.95 -1.12
CA THR A 246 28.16 -40.86 -0.08
C THR A 246 27.42 -42.05 -0.69
N HIS A 247 26.69 -41.85 -1.79
CA HIS A 247 25.96 -42.94 -2.45
C HIS A 247 26.89 -43.90 -3.20
N ASN A 248 27.99 -43.39 -3.76
CA ASN A 248 28.96 -44.23 -4.49
C ASN A 248 29.83 -45.12 -3.57
N ASN A 249 30.07 -44.71 -2.33
CA ASN A 249 30.85 -45.54 -1.40
C ASN A 249 30.07 -46.75 -0.88
N ASN A 250 28.74 -46.66 -0.76
CA ASN A 250 27.93 -47.79 -0.30
C ASN A 250 27.78 -48.89 -1.36
N ASN A 251 27.83 -48.55 -2.66
CA ASN A 251 27.74 -49.56 -3.72
C ASN A 251 29.06 -50.30 -3.99
N LYS A 252 30.17 -49.89 -3.38
CA LYS A 252 31.49 -50.50 -3.62
C LYS A 252 31.89 -51.54 -2.57
N THR A 253 31.08 -51.77 -1.54
CA THR A 253 31.42 -52.69 -0.43
C THR A 253 30.71 -54.04 -0.48
N GLU A 254 29.92 -54.35 -1.51
CA GLU A 254 29.13 -55.60 -1.58
C GLU A 254 29.59 -56.64 -2.61
N HIS A 255 30.71 -56.42 -3.30
CA HIS A 255 31.30 -57.44 -4.16
C HIS A 255 32.75 -57.68 -3.79
N ASN A 256 32.99 -58.56 -2.81
CA ASN A 256 34.17 -59.42 -2.75
C ASN A 256 34.03 -60.40 -1.57
N SER A 257 34.35 -61.68 -1.83
CA SER A 257 34.28 -62.83 -0.92
C SER A 257 32.85 -63.39 -0.81
N ILE A 258 32.53 -64.62 -1.22
CA ILE A 258 33.19 -65.87 -0.86
C ILE A 258 33.07 -66.87 -2.02
N ASN A 259 34.20 -67.19 -2.64
CA ASN A 259 34.46 -68.49 -3.26
C ASN A 259 35.01 -69.40 -2.15
N ASN A 260 34.46 -70.62 -2.04
CA ASN A 260 35.19 -71.90 -1.90
C ASN A 260 34.32 -72.98 -1.23
N THR A 261 33.81 -73.85 -2.10
CA THR A 261 33.96 -75.32 -2.05
C THR A 261 34.55 -75.98 -0.80
N GLY A 262 33.83 -77.00 -0.31
CA GLY A 262 34.44 -78.27 0.09
C GLY A 262 34.11 -78.81 1.49
N ASN A 263 33.61 -80.05 1.52
CA ASN A 263 33.71 -81.05 2.59
C ASN A 263 32.58 -81.11 3.65
N THR A 264 31.45 -81.68 3.23
CA THR A 264 31.03 -83.07 3.53
C THR A 264 31.72 -83.78 4.73
N VAL A 265 30.91 -83.99 5.78
CA VAL A 265 30.65 -85.27 6.49
C VAL A 265 31.58 -85.73 7.64
N ASN A 266 30.88 -86.02 8.76
CA ASN A 266 31.20 -86.87 9.91
C ASN A 266 32.26 -86.43 10.92
N ASN A 267 31.80 -86.05 12.13
CA ASN A 267 32.00 -86.88 13.33
C ASN A 267 31.26 -86.32 14.56
N THR A 268 30.37 -87.18 15.07
CA THR A 268 30.16 -87.55 16.48
C THR A 268 30.29 -86.48 17.58
N THR A 269 29.15 -86.02 18.09
CA THR A 269 28.52 -86.38 19.39
C THR A 269 29.21 -85.82 20.64
N THR A 270 28.44 -84.93 21.29
CA THR A 270 28.31 -84.76 22.75
C THR A 270 29.58 -84.49 23.54
N ASN A 271 29.77 -83.22 23.92
CA ASN A 271 29.72 -82.83 25.32
C ASN A 271 29.81 -81.30 25.48
N ASN A 272 28.86 -80.78 26.25
CA ASN A 272 29.02 -79.70 27.22
C ASN A 272 29.23 -78.23 26.77
N ILE A 273 28.22 -77.46 27.19
CA ILE A 273 28.33 -76.19 27.92
C ILE A 273 28.42 -74.90 27.09
N ILE A 274 27.25 -74.25 27.02
CA ILE A 274 27.02 -72.80 27.17
C ILE A 274 27.77 -71.90 26.19
N SER A 275 27.09 -71.52 25.10
CA SER A 275 27.10 -70.12 24.62
C SER A 275 26.13 -69.90 23.46
N ASN A 276 25.52 -68.71 23.48
CA ASN A 276 25.04 -67.94 22.33
C ASN A 276 23.69 -68.30 21.67
N ASN A 277 22.73 -67.37 21.81
CA ASN A 277 22.20 -66.62 20.67
C ASN A 277 21.52 -65.34 21.19
N ARG A 278 21.98 -64.13 20.82
CA ARG A 278 21.76 -63.42 19.53
C ARG A 278 20.29 -62.96 19.43
N ASP A 279 19.90 -61.71 19.18
CA ASP A 279 20.50 -60.64 18.38
C ASP A 279 19.96 -59.28 18.84
N TYR A 280 20.86 -58.33 19.16
CA TYR A 280 20.52 -56.90 19.13
C TYR A 280 21.07 -56.32 17.82
N SER A 281 20.23 -56.33 16.78
CA SER A 281 20.51 -55.69 15.50
C SER A 281 20.35 -54.17 15.64
N CYS A 282 21.48 -53.48 15.78
CA CYS A 282 21.60 -52.03 15.78
C CYS A 282 21.41 -51.46 14.35
N THR A 283 20.17 -51.25 13.93
CA THR A 283 19.84 -50.46 12.72
C THR A 283 18.98 -49.24 13.09
N SER A 284 19.55 -48.26 13.82
CA SER A 284 18.85 -46.98 14.06
C SER A 284 19.68 -45.71 13.83
N LYS A 285 20.96 -45.81 13.47
CA LYS A 285 21.81 -44.62 13.27
C LYS A 285 21.60 -43.88 11.94
N ASN A 286 21.02 -44.51 10.92
CA ASN A 286 20.81 -43.85 9.61
C ASN A 286 19.53 -43.00 9.54
N ASP A 287 18.51 -43.25 10.37
CA ASP A 287 17.26 -42.47 10.31
C ASP A 287 17.39 -41.06 10.92
N TYR A 288 18.29 -40.87 11.90
CA TYR A 288 18.50 -39.55 12.52
C TYR A 288 19.22 -38.55 11.60
N THR A 289 20.11 -39.01 10.73
CA THR A 289 20.80 -38.10 9.78
C THR A 289 19.86 -37.65 8.67
N HIS A 290 19.00 -38.56 8.19
CA HIS A 290 18.02 -38.25 7.15
C HIS A 290 16.95 -37.28 7.64
N THR A 291 16.43 -37.45 8.86
CA THR A 291 15.45 -36.52 9.45
C THR A 291 16.04 -35.11 9.67
N ARG A 292 17.29 -34.99 10.14
CA ARG A 292 17.95 -33.68 10.31
C ARG A 292 18.22 -33.00 8.96
N GLN A 293 18.64 -33.73 7.94
CA GLN A 293 18.86 -33.18 6.60
C GLN A 293 17.54 -32.70 5.97
N GLN A 294 16.45 -33.47 6.14
CA GLN A 294 15.12 -33.07 5.69
C GLN A 294 14.63 -31.81 6.40
N GLN A 295 14.88 -31.67 7.71
CA GLN A 295 14.54 -30.46 8.48
C GLN A 295 15.30 -29.24 7.97
N ILE A 296 16.62 -29.33 7.75
CA ILE A 296 17.44 -28.23 7.22
C ILE A 296 16.96 -27.81 5.82
N LEU A 297 16.65 -28.77 4.94
CA LEU A 297 16.12 -28.49 3.62
C LEU A 297 14.75 -27.81 3.68
N LEU A 298 13.89 -28.22 4.61
CA LEU A 298 12.57 -27.63 4.81
C LEU A 298 12.68 -26.21 5.35
N GLU A 299 13.58 -25.94 6.30
CA GLU A 299 13.89 -24.59 6.78
C GLU A 299 14.45 -23.71 5.66
N TYR A 300 15.35 -24.23 4.83
CA TYR A 300 15.89 -23.52 3.67
C TYR A 300 14.77 -23.13 2.68
N LYS A 301 13.92 -24.08 2.30
CA LYS A 301 12.76 -23.83 1.40
C LYS A 301 11.76 -22.84 2.02
N LEU A 302 11.54 -22.88 3.33
CA LEU A 302 10.68 -21.91 4.02
C LEU A 302 11.31 -20.50 4.03
N ASN A 303 12.62 -20.40 4.26
CA ASN A 303 13.35 -19.14 4.24
C ASN A 303 13.41 -18.53 2.83
N GLU A 304 13.63 -19.34 1.80
CA GLU A 304 13.59 -18.89 0.41
C GLU A 304 12.19 -18.35 0.03
N ARG A 305 11.12 -19.05 0.41
CA ARG A 305 9.74 -18.56 0.22
C ARG A 305 9.48 -17.26 0.97
N ARG A 306 10.01 -17.10 2.18
CA ARG A 306 9.90 -15.86 2.97
C ARG A 306 10.64 -14.71 2.27
N LEU A 307 11.87 -14.95 1.82
CA LEU A 307 12.70 -13.97 1.11
C LEU A 307 12.03 -13.53 -0.20
N HIS A 308 11.52 -14.48 -0.99
CA HIS A 308 10.83 -14.16 -2.24
C HIS A 308 9.55 -13.35 -2.00
N ASN A 309 8.75 -13.70 -0.98
CA ASN A 309 7.57 -12.93 -0.62
C ASN A 309 7.91 -11.53 -0.08
N GLN A 310 9.00 -11.40 0.68
CA GLN A 310 9.51 -10.11 1.14
C GLN A 310 9.98 -9.26 -0.03
N ALA A 311 10.78 -9.81 -0.95
CA ALA A 311 11.27 -9.10 -2.13
C ALA A 311 10.10 -8.61 -3.01
N ARG A 312 9.06 -9.42 -3.18
CA ARG A 312 7.85 -9.03 -3.90
C ARG A 312 7.09 -7.88 -3.21
N ALA A 313 6.93 -7.96 -1.89
CA ALA A 313 6.29 -6.90 -1.11
C ALA A 313 7.10 -5.60 -1.16
N THR A 314 8.43 -5.68 -1.07
CA THR A 314 9.30 -4.52 -1.23
C THR A 314 9.13 -3.88 -2.60
N ARG A 315 9.18 -4.67 -3.70
CA ARG A 315 8.96 -4.13 -5.05
C ARG A 315 7.61 -3.43 -5.19
N MET A 316 6.54 -4.00 -4.64
CA MET A 316 5.21 -3.39 -4.64
C MET A 316 5.23 -2.02 -3.95
N ILE A 317 5.88 -1.91 -2.80
CA ILE A 317 5.94 -0.66 -2.03
C ILE A 317 6.85 0.35 -2.71
N THR A 318 7.98 -0.09 -3.26
CA THR A 318 8.87 0.78 -4.05
C THR A 318 8.11 1.36 -5.25
N LEU A 319 7.31 0.56 -5.96
CA LEU A 319 6.48 1.07 -7.05
C LEU A 319 5.44 2.07 -6.56
N LEU A 320 4.76 1.78 -5.44
CA LEU A 320 3.79 2.69 -4.85
C LEU A 320 4.44 4.02 -4.45
N THR A 321 5.63 3.99 -3.86
CA THR A 321 6.37 5.21 -3.51
C THR A 321 6.88 5.98 -4.72
N VAL A 322 7.28 5.29 -5.80
CA VAL A 322 7.71 5.95 -7.03
C VAL A 322 6.52 6.63 -7.71
N VAL A 323 5.38 5.95 -7.79
CA VAL A 323 4.13 6.52 -8.30
C VAL A 323 3.70 7.71 -7.46
N PHE A 324 3.72 7.60 -6.13
CA PHE A 324 3.47 8.71 -5.22
C PHE A 324 4.37 9.92 -5.51
N ILE A 325 5.69 9.72 -5.63
CA ILE A 325 6.62 10.80 -5.97
C ILE A 325 6.26 11.43 -7.32
N LEU A 326 5.97 10.62 -8.34
CA LEU A 326 5.66 11.10 -9.69
C LEU A 326 4.37 11.93 -9.74
N PHE A 327 3.34 11.56 -8.97
CA PHE A 327 2.06 12.26 -8.97
C PHE A 327 2.01 13.44 -7.97
N GLU A 328 2.70 13.35 -6.83
CA GLU A 328 2.67 14.40 -5.78
C GLU A 328 3.78 15.43 -5.91
N ALA A 329 4.96 15.09 -6.45
CA ALA A 329 6.04 16.08 -6.59
C ALA A 329 5.64 17.27 -7.48
N PRO A 330 4.90 17.10 -8.61
CA PRO A 330 4.40 18.23 -9.37
C PRO A 330 3.48 19.16 -8.55
N VAL A 331 2.68 18.60 -7.65
CA VAL A 331 1.82 19.37 -6.73
C VAL A 331 2.69 20.23 -5.82
N PHE A 332 3.72 19.62 -5.24
CA PHE A 332 4.66 20.31 -4.37
C PHE A 332 5.39 21.46 -5.07
N PHE A 333 5.91 21.23 -6.28
CA PHE A 333 6.61 22.27 -7.04
C PHE A 333 5.68 23.40 -7.47
N CYS A 334 4.44 23.10 -7.88
CA CYS A 334 3.48 24.13 -8.27
C CYS A 334 3.17 25.10 -7.13
N VAL A 335 2.95 24.59 -5.91
CA VAL A 335 2.68 25.44 -4.75
C VAL A 335 3.95 26.21 -4.32
N THR A 336 5.11 25.56 -4.34
CA THR A 336 6.38 26.23 -3.99
C THR A 336 6.71 27.38 -4.95
N PHE A 337 6.37 27.23 -6.22
CA PHE A 337 6.60 28.24 -7.26
C PHE A 337 5.35 29.08 -7.57
N GLU A 338 4.34 29.11 -6.69
CA GLU A 338 3.08 29.87 -6.87
C GLU A 338 3.35 31.33 -7.29
N TYR A 339 4.35 31.98 -6.70
CA TYR A 339 4.73 33.37 -6.99
C TYR A 339 5.28 33.62 -8.40
N LYS A 340 5.64 32.58 -9.15
CA LYS A 340 6.18 32.70 -10.51
C LYS A 340 5.13 32.52 -11.60
N PHE A 341 3.95 31.99 -11.27
CA PHE A 341 2.90 31.73 -12.25
C PHE A 341 1.87 32.86 -12.27
N ASP A 342 1.39 33.19 -13.46
CA ASP A 342 0.21 34.03 -13.60
C ASP A 342 -1.03 33.30 -13.06
N ARG A 343 -2.01 34.01 -12.49
CA ARG A 343 -3.14 33.43 -11.76
C ARG A 343 -3.95 32.45 -12.61
N VAL A 344 -4.20 32.79 -13.88
CA VAL A 344 -4.96 31.94 -14.81
C VAL A 344 -4.23 30.62 -15.08
N GLN A 345 -2.90 30.68 -15.25
CA GLN A 345 -2.09 29.48 -15.44
C GLN A 345 -2.03 28.64 -14.16
N PHE A 346 -1.91 29.29 -13.00
CA PHE A 346 -1.91 28.61 -11.71
C PHE A 346 -3.21 27.84 -11.46
N ASP A 347 -4.37 28.40 -11.81
CA ASP A 347 -5.66 27.72 -11.66
C ASP A 347 -5.77 26.49 -12.59
N LEU A 348 -5.36 26.64 -13.85
CA LEU A 348 -5.31 25.52 -14.80
C LEU A 348 -4.40 24.39 -14.30
N VAL A 349 -3.20 24.74 -13.85
CA VAL A 349 -2.23 23.77 -13.31
C VAL A 349 -2.77 23.13 -12.05
N THR A 350 -3.33 23.90 -11.11
CA THR A 350 -3.92 23.37 -9.88
C THR A 350 -5.05 22.39 -10.17
N ASN A 351 -5.87 22.63 -11.20
CA ASN A 351 -6.92 21.71 -11.61
C ASN A 351 -6.36 20.45 -12.29
N ALA A 352 -5.31 20.57 -13.09
CA ALA A 352 -4.59 19.42 -13.63
C ALA A 352 -3.95 18.56 -12.52
N LEU A 353 -3.39 19.21 -11.49
CA LEU A 353 -2.84 18.55 -10.30
C LEU A 353 -3.90 17.80 -9.51
N LYS A 354 -5.11 18.34 -9.35
CA LYS A 354 -6.24 17.59 -8.76
C LYS A 354 -6.54 16.31 -9.55
N SER A 355 -6.40 16.34 -10.87
CA SER A 355 -6.57 15.15 -11.72
C SER A 355 -5.46 14.12 -11.51
N LEU A 356 -4.21 14.57 -11.31
CA LEU A 356 -3.08 13.69 -10.96
C LEU A 356 -3.31 12.96 -9.64
N VAL A 357 -3.89 13.62 -8.64
CA VAL A 357 -4.25 13.01 -7.35
C VAL A 357 -5.27 11.87 -7.52
N VAL A 358 -6.27 12.03 -8.39
CA VAL A 358 -7.25 10.98 -8.69
C VAL A 358 -6.59 9.84 -9.47
N LEU A 359 -5.70 10.16 -10.41
CA LEU A 359 -4.92 9.16 -11.15
C LEU A 359 -3.99 8.34 -10.25
N ASP A 360 -3.39 8.95 -9.23
CA ASP A 360 -2.60 8.26 -8.21
C ASP A 360 -3.43 7.18 -7.49
N SER A 361 -4.68 7.50 -7.11
CA SER A 361 -5.59 6.51 -6.50
C SER A 361 -5.85 5.32 -7.43
N CYS A 362 -6.08 5.57 -8.72
CA CYS A 362 -6.22 4.51 -9.73
C CYS A 362 -4.93 3.69 -9.87
N ALA A 363 -3.77 4.35 -9.93
CA ALA A 363 -2.47 3.72 -10.06
C ALA A 363 -2.17 2.79 -8.87
N ASN A 364 -2.51 3.19 -7.66
CA ASN A 364 -2.34 2.36 -6.47
C ASN A 364 -3.11 1.03 -6.57
N VAL A 365 -4.36 1.06 -7.03
CA VAL A 365 -5.13 -0.18 -7.22
C VAL A 365 -4.59 -1.02 -8.38
N ILE A 366 -4.14 -0.40 -9.48
CA ILE A 366 -3.47 -1.10 -10.59
C ILE A 366 -2.19 -1.78 -10.09
N ILE A 367 -1.40 -1.11 -9.26
CA ILE A 367 -0.22 -1.71 -8.61
C ILE A 367 -0.64 -2.90 -7.75
N TYR A 368 -1.73 -2.81 -7.00
CA TYR A 368 -2.23 -3.94 -6.20
C TYR A 368 -2.59 -5.14 -7.07
N LEU A 369 -3.28 -4.91 -8.19
CA LEU A 369 -3.61 -5.94 -9.18
C LEU A 369 -2.36 -6.58 -9.79
N ILE A 370 -1.37 -5.79 -10.22
CA ILE A 370 -0.18 -6.33 -10.89
C ILE A 370 0.71 -7.05 -9.88
N MET A 371 0.97 -6.42 -8.74
CA MET A 371 2.01 -6.85 -7.81
C MET A 371 1.52 -7.84 -6.77
N SER A 372 0.24 -7.86 -6.38
CA SER A 372 -0.26 -8.80 -5.36
C SER A 372 -1.00 -10.00 -5.97
N ARG A 373 -0.36 -11.17 -6.00
CA ARG A 373 -1.00 -12.43 -6.47
C ARG A 373 -2.25 -12.75 -5.66
N ARG A 374 -2.21 -12.47 -4.34
CA ARG A 374 -3.35 -12.70 -3.45
C ARG A 374 -4.50 -11.77 -3.77
N PHE A 375 -4.21 -10.49 -3.98
CA PHE A 375 -5.21 -9.52 -4.42
C PHE A 375 -5.88 -10.00 -5.72
N ARG A 376 -5.10 -10.40 -6.74
CA ARG A 376 -5.67 -10.99 -7.97
C ARG A 376 -6.54 -12.22 -7.72
N GLN A 377 -6.10 -13.15 -6.88
CA GLN A 377 -6.87 -14.36 -6.59
C GLN A 377 -8.21 -14.02 -5.94
N GLU A 378 -8.21 -13.10 -4.98
CA GLU A 378 -9.43 -12.64 -4.32
C GLU A 378 -10.31 -11.79 -5.25
N SER A 379 -9.75 -10.91 -6.07
CA SER A 379 -10.49 -10.16 -7.09
C SER A 379 -11.15 -11.11 -8.09
N VAL A 380 -10.45 -12.15 -8.56
CA VAL A 380 -11.01 -13.16 -9.47
C VAL A 380 -12.09 -13.99 -8.77
N ARG A 381 -11.94 -14.32 -7.49
CA ARG A 381 -12.98 -15.01 -6.71
C ARG A 381 -14.23 -14.15 -6.55
N LEU A 382 -14.06 -12.88 -6.20
CA LEU A 382 -15.14 -11.91 -6.11
C LEU A 382 -15.86 -11.75 -7.45
N TRP A 383 -15.11 -11.63 -8.54
CA TRP A 383 -15.65 -11.55 -9.89
C TRP A 383 -16.46 -12.81 -10.26
N ARG A 384 -15.93 -14.00 -9.96
CA ARG A 384 -16.63 -15.28 -10.18
C ARG A 384 -17.90 -15.37 -9.35
N TYR A 385 -17.87 -14.90 -8.09
CA TYR A 385 -19.03 -14.89 -7.21
C TYR A 385 -20.11 -13.93 -7.75
N ALA A 386 -19.74 -12.69 -8.08
CA ALA A 386 -20.63 -11.71 -8.67
C ALA A 386 -21.26 -12.23 -9.97
N ARG A 387 -20.44 -12.80 -10.88
CA ARG A 387 -20.94 -13.38 -12.14
C ARG A 387 -21.91 -14.55 -11.93
N ARG A 388 -21.71 -15.38 -10.90
CA ARG A 388 -22.64 -16.46 -10.55
C ARG A 388 -23.96 -15.89 -10.02
N GLN A 389 -23.90 -14.89 -9.15
CA GLN A 389 -25.09 -14.24 -8.61
C GLN A 389 -25.90 -13.55 -9.72
N THR A 390 -25.26 -12.84 -10.66
CA THR A 390 -25.95 -12.26 -11.82
C THR A 390 -26.64 -13.31 -12.67
N ARG A 391 -26.01 -14.48 -12.89
CA ARG A 391 -26.63 -15.59 -13.62
C ARG A 391 -27.85 -16.16 -12.91
N GLN A 392 -27.79 -16.32 -11.59
CA GLN A 392 -28.92 -16.83 -10.79
C GLN A 392 -30.10 -15.86 -10.78
N VAL A 393 -29.85 -14.55 -10.70
CA VAL A 393 -30.91 -13.55 -10.81
C VAL A 393 -31.57 -13.59 -12.19
N LEU A 394 -30.77 -13.74 -13.26
CA LEU A 394 -31.29 -13.83 -14.62
C LEU A 394 -32.13 -15.09 -14.86
N THR A 395 -31.72 -16.25 -14.31
CA THR A 395 -32.50 -17.50 -14.43
C THR A 395 -33.79 -17.45 -13.62
N ASN A 396 -33.79 -16.85 -12.43
CA ASN A 396 -34.99 -16.74 -11.61
C ASN A 396 -36.01 -15.76 -12.23
N GLN A 397 -35.56 -14.71 -12.91
CA GLN A 397 -36.48 -13.80 -13.62
C GLN A 397 -37.14 -14.46 -14.83
N SER A 398 -36.46 -15.36 -15.54
CA SER A 398 -37.08 -16.11 -16.65
C SER A 398 -38.14 -17.11 -16.21
N GLU A 399 -38.12 -17.58 -14.95
CA GLU A 399 -39.14 -18.50 -14.42
C GLU A 399 -40.44 -17.79 -13.99
N VAL A 400 -40.41 -16.46 -13.76
CA VAL A 400 -41.57 -15.68 -13.30
C VAL A 400 -42.40 -15.12 -14.47
N ILE A 401 -41.92 -15.24 -15.71
CA ILE A 401 -42.63 -14.80 -16.93
C ILE A 401 -43.17 -16.01 -17.68
N PHE A 402 -44.07 -16.76 -17.05
CA PHE A 402 -45.01 -17.71 -17.66
C PHE A 402 -46.26 -17.74 -16.78
#